data_AF-A0AAW1HVG2-F1
#
_entry.id   AF-A0AAW1HVG2-F1
#
_cell.length_a   1.000
_cell.length_b   1.000
_cell.length_c   1.000
_cell.angle_alpha   90.00
_cell.angle_beta   90.00
_cell.angle_gamma   90.00
#
_symmetry.space_group_name_H-M   'P 1'
#
loop_
_entity.id
_entity.type
_entity.pdbx_description
1 polymer ?
#
loop_
_entity_poly.entity_id
_entity_poly.type
_entity_poly.pdbx_seq_one_letter_code
_entity_poly.pdbx_strand_id
1 'polypeptide(L)'
;MNNPSPWNTRVIHPLRKPNKNPLDNSGWRPVALSSAVGKLLEKVVARCLEWFVETQDMLHIHQWGFIKGQGTAETIAYVVAS
;
A
#
# COMPACT_ATOMS: atom_id res chain seq x y z
N MET A 1 -0.15 -8.78 22.98
CA MET A 1 1.19 -8.15 22.95
C MET A 1 1.01 -6.68 23.27
N ASN A 2 1.47 -6.21 24.43
CA ASN A 2 1.32 -4.80 24.83
C ASN A 2 2.41 -3.98 24.13
N ASN A 3 2.07 -3.35 23.00
CA ASN A 3 2.97 -2.40 22.34
C ASN A 3 3.01 -1.08 23.11
N PRO A 4 4.15 -0.36 23.12
CA PRO A 4 4.20 0.99 23.64
C PRO A 4 3.13 1.88 22.97
N SER A 5 2.39 2.65 23.75
CA SER A 5 1.34 3.57 23.25
C SER A 5 1.78 4.43 22.03
N PRO A 6 3.02 4.97 21.97
CA PRO A 6 3.48 5.74 20.80
C PRO A 6 3.56 4.94 19.50
N TRP A 7 3.67 3.61 19.56
CA TRP A 7 3.74 2.77 18.36
C TRP A 7 2.39 2.62 17.67
N ASN A 8 1.31 2.77 18.43
CA ASN A 8 -0.06 2.69 17.95
C ASN A 8 -0.64 4.07 17.58
N THR A 9 0.05 5.16 17.92
CA THR A 9 -0.35 6.52 17.57
C THR A 9 0.03 6.84 16.12
N ARG A 10 -0.87 7.52 15.39
CA ARG A 10 -0.64 7.97 14.01
C ARG A 10 -0.99 9.44 13.86
N VAL A 11 -0.19 10.17 13.09
CA VAL A 11 -0.46 11.57 12.72
C VAL A 11 -1.14 11.59 11.36
N ILE A 12 -2.31 12.22 11.25
CA ILE A 12 -3.00 12.35 9.95
C ILE A 12 -2.51 13.60 9.24
N HIS A 13 -1.95 13.41 8.04
CA HIS A 13 -1.52 14.48 7.16
C HIS A 13 -2.36 14.46 5.87
N PRO A 14 -3.31 15.40 5.69
CA PRO A 14 -4.12 15.49 4.49
C PRO A 14 -3.30 15.95 3.27
N LEU A 15 -3.29 15.16 2.20
CA LEU A 15 -2.69 15.51 0.92
C LEU A 15 -3.76 15.91 -0.09
N ARG A 16 -3.59 17.07 -0.73
CA ARG A 16 -4.52 17.56 -1.75
C ARG A 16 -4.32 16.81 -3.07
N LYS A 17 -5.42 16.39 -3.70
CA LYS A 17 -5.43 15.91 -5.09
C LYS A 17 -5.10 17.09 -6.02
N PRO A 18 -4.26 16.90 -7.04
CA PRO A 18 -4.09 17.91 -8.08
C PRO A 18 -5.42 18.13 -8.80
N ASN A 19 -5.64 19.36 -9.27
CA ASN A 19 -6.78 19.74 -10.12
C ASN A 19 -8.18 19.55 -9.47
N LYS A 20 -8.27 19.55 -8.14
CA LYS A 20 -9.54 19.58 -7.40
C LYS A 20 -9.70 20.88 -6.62
N ASN A 21 -10.95 21.33 -6.47
CA ASN A 21 -11.27 22.51 -5.68
C ASN A 21 -10.82 22.29 -4.21
N PRO A 22 -10.01 23.19 -3.62
CA PRO A 22 -9.56 23.05 -2.22
C PRO A 22 -10.69 23.03 -1.19
N LEU A 23 -11.83 23.64 -1.52
CA LEU A 23 -13.02 23.69 -0.66
C LEU A 23 -13.85 22.40 -0.72
N ASP A 24 -13.59 21.54 -1.70
CA ASP A 24 -14.24 20.24 -1.81
C ASP A 24 -13.45 19.20 -0.99
N ASN A 25 -14.09 18.68 0.06
CA ASN A 25 -13.53 17.63 0.93
C ASN A 25 -13.11 16.38 0.13
N SER A 26 -13.78 16.07 -1.00
CA SER A 26 -13.43 14.91 -1.85
C SER A 26 -12.04 15.05 -2.51
N GLY A 27 -11.52 16.28 -2.56
CA GLY A 27 -10.22 16.66 -3.06
C GLY A 27 -9.06 16.30 -2.13
N TRP A 28 -9.30 15.86 -0.89
CA TRP A 28 -8.26 15.57 0.10
C TRP A 28 -8.09 14.06 0.33
N ARG A 29 -6.86 13.63 0.58
CA ARG A 29 -6.48 12.25 0.92
C ARG A 29 -5.85 12.24 2.31
N PRO A 30 -6.49 11.69 3.34
CA PRO A 30 -5.84 11.55 4.64
C PRO A 30 -4.72 10.50 4.53
N VAL A 31 -3.49 10.87 4.90
CA VAL A 31 -2.36 9.94 5.03
C VAL A 31 -2.02 9.77 6.49
N ALA A 32 -2.08 8.54 7.01
CA ALA A 32 -1.71 8.24 8.38
C ALA A 32 -0.22 7.94 8.48
N LEU A 33 0.52 8.80 9.17
CA LEU A 33 1.95 8.64 9.45
C LEU A 33 2.12 7.86 10.75
N SER A 34 2.58 6.61 10.64
CA SER A 34 2.99 5.79 11.78
C SER A 34 4.30 6.31 12.37
N SER A 35 4.57 5.97 13.64
CA SER A 35 5.92 6.11 14.20
C SER A 35 6.95 5.33 13.37
N ALA A 36 8.22 5.76 13.37
CA ALA A 36 9.27 5.09 12.60
C ALA A 36 9.40 3.59 12.95
N VAL A 37 9.28 3.26 14.24
CA VAL A 37 9.33 1.88 14.72
C VAL A 37 8.09 1.09 14.28
N GLY A 38 6.90 1.67 14.41
CA GLY A 38 5.67 1.05 13.90
C GLY A 38 5.74 0.80 12.39
N LYS A 39 6.31 1.75 11.62
CA LYS A 39 6.48 1.61 10.17
C LYS A 39 7.50 0.53 9.81
N LEU A 40 8.56 0.38 10.61
CA LEU A 40 9.53 -0.69 10.44
C LEU A 40 8.88 -2.06 10.69
N LEU A 41 8.10 -2.20 11.76
CA LEU A 41 7.35 -3.42 12.06
C LEU A 41 6.38 -3.77 10.93
N GLU A 42 5.60 -2.81 10.45
CA GLU A 42 4.71 -2.98 9.28
C GLU A 42 5.48 -3.56 8.07
N LYS A 43 6.68 -3.03 7.77
CA LYS A 43 7.52 -3.50 6.66
C LYS A 43 8.03 -4.93 6.85
N VAL A 44 8.42 -5.30 8.08
CA VAL A 44 8.87 -6.68 8.38
C VAL A 44 7.72 -7.65 8.17
N VAL A 45 6.54 -7.35 8.72
CA VAL A 45 5.34 -8.19 8.56
C VAL A 45 4.92 -8.29 7.10
N ALA A 46 4.90 -7.16 6.37
CA ALA A 46 4.55 -7.16 4.94
C ALA A 46 5.48 -8.08 4.14
N ARG A 47 6.81 -8.00 4.35
CA ARG A 47 7.76 -8.89 3.67
C ARG A 47 7.56 -10.36 3.99
N CYS A 48 7.25 -10.70 5.24
CA CYS A 48 6.94 -12.08 5.62
C CYS A 48 5.68 -12.59 4.91
N LEU A 49 4.64 -11.77 4.81
CA LEU A 49 3.40 -12.11 4.13
C LEU A 49 3.58 -12.22 2.61
N GLU A 50 4.32 -11.30 1.99
CA GLU A 50 4.68 -11.34 0.58
C GLU A 50 5.38 -12.66 0.26
N TRP A 51 6.43 -13.02 1.00
CA TRP A 51 7.15 -14.29 0.82
C TRP A 51 6.24 -15.51 1.00
N PHE A 52 5.39 -15.52 2.01
CA PHE A 52 4.47 -16.63 2.26
C PHE A 52 3.47 -16.80 1.11
N VAL A 53 2.82 -15.71 0.69
CA VAL A 53 1.81 -15.73 -0.37
C VAL A 53 2.42 -16.12 -1.72
N GLU A 54 3.63 -15.67 -2.03
CA GLU A 54 4.38 -16.06 -3.23
C GLU A 54 4.78 -17.54 -3.20
N THR A 55 5.30 -18.05 -2.08
CA THR A 55 5.75 -19.45 -1.97
C THR A 55 4.62 -20.47 -1.94
N GLN A 56 3.42 -20.07 -1.55
CA GLN A 56 2.23 -20.92 -1.51
C GLN A 56 1.35 -20.78 -2.77
N ASP A 57 1.78 -20.01 -3.78
CA ASP A 57 1.04 -19.75 -5.02
C ASP A 57 -0.42 -19.29 -4.78
N MET A 58 -0.61 -18.42 -3.77
CA MET A 58 -1.95 -17.99 -3.33
C MET A 58 -2.51 -16.81 -4.14
N LEU A 59 -1.75 -16.29 -5.10
CA LEU A 59 -2.13 -15.12 -5.90
C LEU A 59 -2.82 -15.55 -7.18
N HIS A 60 -3.84 -14.80 -7.60
CA HIS A 60 -4.48 -15.04 -8.88
C HIS A 60 -3.51 -14.72 -10.04
N ILE A 61 -3.54 -15.52 -11.11
CA ILE A 61 -2.71 -15.34 -12.32
C ILE A 61 -2.90 -13.98 -13.04
N HIS A 62 -3.94 -13.24 -12.66
CA HIS A 62 -4.26 -11.91 -13.20
C HIS A 62 -4.19 -10.82 -12.12
N GLN A 63 -3.50 -11.07 -11.01
CA GLN A 63 -3.23 -10.05 -10.01
C GLN A 63 -1.90 -9.36 -10.30
N TRP A 64 -1.97 -8.15 -10.86
CA TRP A 64 -0.79 -7.38 -11.27
C TRP A 64 -0.45 -6.24 -10.30
N GLY A 65 -1.41 -5.82 -9.47
CA GLY A 65 -1.21 -4.74 -8.52
C GLY A 65 -0.42 -5.20 -7.29
N PHE A 66 0.56 -4.40 -6.88
CA PHE A 66 1.40 -4.64 -5.69
C PHE A 66 2.21 -5.93 -5.72
N ILE A 67 2.38 -6.53 -6.91
CA ILE A 67 3.23 -7.70 -7.12
C ILE A 67 4.58 -7.25 -7.67
N LYS A 68 5.66 -7.80 -7.13
CA LYS A 68 7.01 -7.42 -7.53
C LYS A 68 7.23 -7.72 -9.02
N GLY A 69 7.64 -6.71 -9.78
CA GLY A 69 7.89 -6.85 -11.22
C GLY A 69 6.62 -6.93 -12.07
N GLN A 70 5.44 -6.70 -11.49
CA GLN A 70 4.19 -6.57 -12.22
C GLN A 70 3.58 -5.20 -11.93
N GLY A 71 3.24 -4.49 -12.99
CA GLY A 71 2.64 -3.18 -12.94
C GLY A 71 1.66 -2.96 -14.08
N THR A 72 1.31 -1.70 -14.29
CA THR A 72 0.33 -1.33 -15.32
C THR A 72 0.84 -1.60 -16.72
N ALA A 73 2.15 -1.46 -16.97
CA ALA A 73 2.74 -1.71 -18.28
C ALA A 73 2.61 -3.17 -18.68
N GLU A 74 2.94 -4.09 -17.76
CA GLU A 74 2.85 -5.53 -17.98
C GLU A 74 1.40 -5.98 -18.16
N THR A 75 0.48 -5.39 -17.39
CA THR A 75 -0.97 -5.65 -17.54
C THR A 75 -1.47 -5.24 -18.92
N ILE A 76 -1.08 -4.07 -19.42
CA ILE A 76 -1.49 -3.59 -20.75
C ILE A 76 -0.90 -4.49 -21.84
N ALA A 77 0.39 -4.84 -21.74
CA ALA A 77 1.03 -5.74 -22.70
C ALA A 77 0.31 -7.09 -22.77
N TYR A 78 -0.09 -7.65 -21.62
CA TYR A 78 -0.86 -8.88 -21.56
C TYR A 78 -2.22 -8.76 -22.26
N VAL A 79 -2.99 -7.71 -21.97
CA VAL A 79 -4.34 -7.49 -22.53
C VAL A 79 -4.32 -7.21 -24.03
N VAL A 80 -3.28 -6.57 -24.55
CA VAL A 80 -3.16 -6.28 -25.99
C VAL A 80 -2.70 -7.51 -26.78
N ALA A 81 -1.94 -8.42 -26.15
CA ALA A 81 -1.43 -9.63 -26.79
C ALA A 81 -2.40 -10.83 -26.73
N SER A 82 -3.43 -10.77 -25.88
CA SER A 82 -4.51 -11.75 -25.73
C SER A 82 -5.66 -11.52 -26.72
#